data_AF-A0A819RED8-F1
#
_entry.id   AF-A0A819RED8-F1
#
_cell.length_a   1.000
_cell.length_b   1.000
_cell.length_c   1.000
_cell.angle_alpha   90.00
_cell.angle_beta   90.00
_cell.angle_gamma   90.00
#
_symmetry.space_group_name_H-M   'P 1'
#
loop_
_entity.id
_entity.type
_entity.pdbx_description
1 polymer ?
#
loop_
_entity_poly.entity_id
_entity_poly.type
_entity_poly.pdbx_seq_one_letter_code
_entity_poly.pdbx_strand_id
1 'polypeptide(L)'
;MYSPTETMLRTATDNAACLGSLYDVHRDQILEALDMNIMKTSIIQNQKVLCTIQKYRTNNSPNLAEIMGIEHELRLSLLLNFIPKIGISRIIDYSHTINPYTRCFRYHYSDRIEHLLENLDQITNLSQTTLSTNSATHIISGVTIGIETVVILQLPSDDKLTHDIDILLEKIRNFLQNNIETITLKLEEESLFDQVLSTTVYSNIPKLEKMHKFINVCRALYRLRINPKEHQLLKFHLSPMKWFFPACNPESARNLPLEPAFRDMIEHDLLHSWTIIKQTNSKLDNRTKALLEKCLPWQMMDAHRIYSQTKVYHEDVVERLRLLIISIRSCQNVNADIGQIFRDESYILWRKLIDDLNMYIDHLQAKTQIIYELQQLEFNYCNALDSSIQQGDDLIKIQQKLTRYEPTRHFLCSDDDLKSMDPLRWNCLRDQLVGEHENHVKLRPI
;
A
#
# COMPACT_ATOMS: atom_id res chain seq x y z
N MET A 1 -20.33 -9.36 32.48
CA MET A 1 -21.41 -10.24 31.96
C MET A 1 -21.24 -10.31 30.45
N TYR A 2 -20.88 -11.46 29.89
CA TYR A 2 -20.74 -11.65 28.45
C TYR A 2 -22.09 -12.07 27.85
N SER A 3 -22.58 -11.32 26.88
CA SER A 3 -23.68 -11.74 26.01
C SER A 3 -23.25 -12.96 25.17
N PRO A 4 -24.15 -13.89 24.79
CA PRO A 4 -23.80 -15.09 24.02
C PRO A 4 -23.39 -14.89 22.53
N THR A 5 -23.13 -13.68 22.00
CA THR A 5 -23.67 -13.38 20.65
C THR A 5 -22.80 -13.14 19.43
N GLU A 6 -21.49 -12.89 19.42
CA GLU A 6 -20.87 -12.37 18.17
C GLU A 6 -19.85 -13.30 17.51
N THR A 7 -20.33 -14.00 16.47
CA THR A 7 -19.50 -14.47 15.36
C THR A 7 -18.73 -13.27 14.79
N MET A 8 -17.40 -13.39 14.72
CA MET A 8 -16.53 -12.35 14.19
C MET A 8 -16.41 -12.46 12.67
N LEU A 9 -16.46 -11.34 11.97
CA LEU A 9 -16.22 -11.28 10.53
C LEU A 9 -14.78 -10.83 10.25
N ARG A 10 -14.15 -11.50 9.28
CA ARG A 10 -12.83 -11.13 8.77
C ARG A 10 -12.81 -11.22 7.26
N THR A 11 -12.21 -10.24 6.60
CA THR A 11 -11.89 -10.34 5.18
C THR A 11 -10.96 -11.54 4.95
N ALA A 12 -11.27 -12.36 3.94
CA ALA A 12 -10.47 -13.53 3.63
C ALA A 12 -9.12 -13.12 3.04
N THR A 13 -8.04 -13.51 3.70
CA THR A 13 -6.65 -13.24 3.29
C THR A 13 -5.89 -14.50 2.88
N ASP A 14 -6.53 -15.66 2.95
CA ASP A 14 -5.97 -16.95 2.54
C ASP A 14 -7.05 -17.77 1.82
N ASN A 15 -6.77 -18.16 0.57
CA ASN A 15 -7.68 -18.96 -0.24
C ASN A 15 -7.59 -20.46 0.08
N ALA A 16 -6.58 -20.91 0.82
CA ALA A 16 -6.48 -22.28 1.30
C ALA A 16 -7.38 -22.55 2.51
N ALA A 17 -7.90 -21.50 3.15
CA ALA A 17 -8.86 -21.59 4.23
C ALA A 17 -10.09 -22.40 3.82
N CYS A 18 -10.60 -23.22 4.72
CA CYS A 18 -11.86 -23.93 4.53
C CYS A 18 -12.75 -23.87 5.79
N LEU A 19 -14.03 -24.18 5.62
CA LEU A 19 -14.92 -24.40 6.75
C LEU A 19 -14.31 -25.42 7.72
N GLY A 20 -14.41 -25.16 9.02
CA GLY A 20 -13.81 -25.99 10.06
C GLY A 20 -12.32 -25.72 10.31
N SER A 21 -11.68 -24.80 9.58
CA SER A 21 -10.30 -24.39 9.90
C SER A 21 -10.22 -23.69 11.25
N LEU A 22 -9.18 -24.02 12.01
CA LEU A 22 -8.82 -23.36 13.24
C LEU A 22 -8.14 -22.01 12.97
N TYR A 23 -8.47 -21.03 13.80
CA TYR A 23 -8.06 -19.64 13.63
C TYR A 23 -7.54 -19.05 14.94
N ASP A 24 -6.39 -18.38 14.88
CA ASP A 24 -5.80 -17.61 15.96
C ASP A 24 -6.06 -16.11 15.74
N VAL A 25 -7.05 -15.56 16.44
CA VAL A 25 -7.39 -14.13 16.39
C VAL A 25 -6.29 -13.24 17.00
N HIS A 26 -5.39 -13.74 17.84
CA HIS A 26 -4.29 -12.91 18.36
C HIS A 26 -3.34 -12.48 17.23
N ARG A 27 -3.18 -13.35 16.23
CA ARG A 27 -2.29 -13.16 15.08
C ARG A 27 -3.04 -13.00 13.74
N ASP A 28 -4.37 -13.12 13.74
CA ASP A 28 -5.21 -13.25 12.54
C ASP A 28 -4.75 -14.39 11.60
N GLN A 29 -4.23 -15.50 12.15
CA GLN A 29 -3.65 -16.62 11.39
C GLN A 29 -4.57 -17.84 11.32
N ILE A 30 -4.53 -18.54 10.19
CA ILE A 30 -5.11 -19.88 10.03
C ILE A 30 -4.05 -20.90 10.46
N LEU A 31 -4.47 -21.87 11.26
CA LEU A 31 -3.55 -22.85 11.86
C LEU A 31 -3.61 -24.19 11.14
N GLU A 32 -4.72 -24.90 11.27
CA GLU A 32 -4.95 -26.21 10.65
C GLU A 32 -6.43 -26.40 10.34
N ALA A 33 -6.74 -27.22 9.34
CA ALA A 33 -8.10 -27.66 9.09
C ALA A 33 -8.40 -28.88 9.94
N LEU A 34 -9.52 -28.86 10.67
CA LEU A 34 -10.02 -30.06 11.32
C LEU A 34 -10.49 -31.04 10.23
N ASP A 35 -10.00 -32.27 10.29
CA ASP A 35 -10.50 -33.37 9.46
C ASP A 35 -11.89 -33.77 9.95
N MET A 36 -12.88 -33.02 9.49
CA MET A 36 -14.28 -33.25 9.78
C MET A 36 -14.96 -33.74 8.51
N ASN A 37 -15.81 -34.76 8.64
CA ASN A 37 -16.88 -35.00 7.67
C ASN A 37 -17.91 -33.88 7.82
N ILE A 38 -17.55 -32.69 7.33
CA ILE A 38 -18.32 -31.46 7.51
C ILE A 38 -19.57 -31.55 6.68
N MET A 39 -20.73 -31.71 7.34
CA MET A 39 -21.98 -31.34 6.70
C MET A 39 -22.05 -29.81 6.65
N LYS A 40 -22.31 -29.28 5.45
CA LYS A 40 -22.43 -27.84 5.21
C LYS A 40 -23.79 -27.48 4.66
N THR A 41 -24.29 -26.31 5.06
CA THR A 41 -25.42 -25.66 4.41
C THR A 41 -24.91 -24.52 3.54
N SER A 42 -25.55 -24.33 2.39
CA SER A 42 -25.25 -23.21 1.50
C SER A 42 -26.50 -22.36 1.34
N ILE A 43 -26.36 -21.07 1.61
CA ILE A 43 -27.41 -20.08 1.44
C ILE A 43 -26.99 -19.19 0.28
N ILE A 44 -27.77 -19.23 -0.81
CA ILE A 44 -27.59 -18.30 -1.93
C ILE A 44 -27.95 -16.90 -1.43
N GLN A 45 -27.04 -15.95 -1.60
CA GLN A 45 -27.31 -14.58 -1.18
C GLN A 45 -28.16 -13.84 -2.20
N ASN A 46 -28.86 -12.80 -1.76
CA ASN A 46 -29.51 -11.89 -2.67
C ASN A 46 -28.42 -11.18 -3.50
N GLN A 47 -28.29 -11.57 -4.76
CA GLN A 47 -27.13 -11.34 -5.64
C GLN A 47 -27.01 -9.88 -6.10
N LYS A 48 -26.77 -8.96 -5.16
CA LYS A 48 -26.59 -7.54 -5.47
C LYS A 48 -25.14 -7.25 -5.84
N VAL A 49 -24.95 -6.72 -7.03
CA VAL A 49 -23.65 -6.14 -7.43
C VAL A 49 -23.52 -4.76 -6.79
N LEU A 50 -22.41 -4.56 -6.09
CA LEU A 50 -21.95 -3.23 -5.70
C LEU A 50 -20.80 -2.85 -6.62
N CYS A 51 -20.99 -1.79 -7.38
CA CYS A 51 -19.95 -1.23 -8.24
C CYS A 51 -19.86 0.26 -7.93
N THR A 52 -18.70 0.77 -7.52
CA THR A 52 -18.54 2.16 -7.13
C THR A 52 -17.30 2.77 -7.77
N ILE A 53 -17.36 4.09 -7.97
CA ILE A 53 -16.24 4.89 -8.46
C ILE A 53 -16.00 5.98 -7.42
N GLN A 54 -14.80 5.99 -6.86
CA GLN A 54 -14.35 7.04 -5.97
C GLN A 54 -13.34 7.93 -6.68
N LYS A 55 -13.64 9.23 -6.69
CA LYS A 55 -12.78 10.28 -7.22
C LYS A 55 -12.11 10.98 -6.05
N TYR A 56 -10.79 11.02 -6.03
CA TYR A 56 -10.05 11.75 -5.01
C TYR A 56 -9.98 13.23 -5.39
N ARG A 57 -9.99 14.12 -4.38
CA ARG A 57 -10.03 15.58 -4.58
C ARG A 57 -8.82 16.29 -3.99
N THR A 58 -8.05 15.60 -3.17
CA THR A 58 -6.92 16.17 -2.44
C THR A 58 -5.71 15.25 -2.61
N ASN A 59 -4.52 15.82 -2.43
CA ASN A 59 -3.26 15.06 -2.36
C ASN A 59 -3.10 14.42 -0.99
N ASN A 60 -4.12 13.68 -0.54
CA ASN A 60 -4.04 12.90 0.68
C ASN A 60 -3.83 11.44 0.27
N SER A 61 -3.07 10.70 1.07
CA SER A 61 -2.94 9.25 0.99
C SER A 61 -3.95 8.62 1.96
N PRO A 62 -5.24 8.49 1.60
CA PRO A 62 -6.20 7.82 2.45
C PRO A 62 -5.79 6.37 2.66
N ASN A 63 -6.16 5.83 3.82
CA ASN A 63 -6.08 4.40 4.09
C ASN A 63 -7.06 3.66 3.17
N LEU A 64 -6.58 3.19 2.02
CA LEU A 64 -7.41 2.50 1.05
C LEU A 64 -8.02 1.21 1.61
N ALA A 65 -7.28 0.50 2.46
CA ALA A 65 -7.77 -0.70 3.12
C ALA A 65 -8.98 -0.39 4.02
N GLU A 66 -8.95 0.73 4.74
CA GLU A 66 -10.09 1.21 5.53
C GLU A 66 -11.30 1.55 4.65
N ILE A 67 -11.11 2.28 3.55
CA ILE A 67 -12.18 2.63 2.61
C ILE A 67 -12.82 1.37 2.00
N MET A 68 -12.02 0.32 1.76
CA MET A 68 -12.53 -0.96 1.26
C MET A 68 -13.29 -1.77 2.32
N GLY A 69 -13.26 -1.34 3.57
CA GLY A 69 -13.94 -2.00 4.69
C GLY A 69 -13.18 -3.21 5.22
N ILE A 70 -11.85 -3.25 5.04
CA ILE A 70 -11.01 -4.23 5.73
C ILE A 70 -11.02 -3.88 7.22
N GLU A 71 -11.28 -4.86 8.07
CA GLU A 71 -11.50 -4.67 9.51
C GLU A 71 -10.25 -4.11 10.21
N HIS A 72 -10.39 -3.18 11.16
CA HIS A 72 -9.26 -2.49 11.82
C HIS A 72 -8.20 -3.44 12.37
N GLU A 73 -8.61 -4.48 13.10
CA GLU A 73 -7.70 -5.49 13.66
C GLU A 73 -6.90 -6.21 12.57
N LEU A 74 -7.54 -6.50 11.43
CA LEU A 74 -6.91 -7.17 10.29
C LEU A 74 -5.93 -6.24 9.57
N ARG A 75 -6.27 -4.95 9.42
CA ARG A 75 -5.35 -3.95 8.85
C ARG A 75 -4.10 -3.81 9.71
N LEU A 76 -4.26 -3.75 11.03
CA LEU A 76 -3.14 -3.74 11.96
C LEU A 76 -2.30 -5.02 11.83
N SER A 77 -2.93 -6.19 11.76
CA SER A 77 -2.23 -7.47 11.57
C SER A 77 -1.48 -7.57 10.23
N LEU A 78 -1.98 -6.93 9.17
CA LEU A 78 -1.29 -6.80 7.88
C LEU A 78 -0.07 -5.87 7.98
N LEU A 79 -0.20 -4.70 8.63
CA LEU A 79 0.91 -3.76 8.84
C LEU A 79 2.02 -4.37 9.69
N LEU A 80 1.63 -5.14 10.71
CA LEU A 80 2.54 -5.86 11.59
C LEU A 80 3.10 -7.15 10.97
N ASN A 81 2.76 -7.49 9.72
CA ASN A 81 3.21 -8.71 9.05
C ASN A 81 2.92 -9.99 9.86
N PHE A 82 1.79 -10.06 10.58
CA PHE A 82 1.35 -11.35 11.14
C PHE A 82 0.89 -12.30 10.04
N ILE A 83 0.30 -11.76 8.97
CA ILE A 83 -0.15 -12.51 7.81
C ILE A 83 0.42 -11.93 6.51
N PRO A 84 0.57 -12.77 5.47
CA PRO A 84 1.00 -12.30 4.17
C PRO A 84 -0.07 -11.39 3.54
N LYS A 85 0.39 -10.36 2.84
CA LYS A 85 -0.46 -9.41 2.11
C LYS A 85 -0.75 -9.95 0.71
N ILE A 86 -1.84 -10.69 0.55
CA ILE A 86 -2.24 -11.29 -0.73
C ILE A 86 -3.66 -10.88 -1.15
N GLY A 87 -3.95 -10.99 -2.44
CA GLY A 87 -5.27 -10.70 -2.97
C GLY A 87 -5.67 -9.23 -2.71
N ILE A 88 -6.90 -9.06 -2.24
CA ILE A 88 -7.44 -7.74 -1.89
C ILE A 88 -6.66 -7.04 -0.77
N SER A 89 -6.07 -7.78 0.18
CA SER A 89 -5.37 -7.21 1.33
C SER A 89 -4.08 -6.48 0.95
N ARG A 90 -3.50 -6.81 -0.22
CA ARG A 90 -2.33 -6.12 -0.78
C ARG A 90 -2.61 -4.65 -1.08
N ILE A 91 -3.87 -4.20 -1.09
CA ILE A 91 -4.19 -2.77 -1.24
C ILE A 91 -3.52 -1.88 -0.18
N ILE A 92 -3.18 -2.44 0.99
CA ILE A 92 -2.44 -1.74 2.03
C ILE A 92 -1.02 -1.36 1.61
N ASP A 93 -0.48 -2.03 0.59
CA ASP A 93 0.84 -1.74 0.01
C ASP A 93 0.78 -0.74 -1.15
N TYR A 94 -0.40 -0.16 -1.45
CA TYR A 94 -0.49 0.83 -2.52
C TYR A 94 0.34 2.06 -2.17
N SER A 95 1.42 2.25 -2.92
CA SER A 95 2.46 3.24 -2.62
C SER A 95 2.52 4.39 -3.60
N HIS A 96 1.57 4.53 -4.52
CA HIS A 96 1.54 5.68 -5.42
C HIS A 96 0.79 6.83 -4.77
N THR A 97 1.16 8.05 -5.14
CA THR A 97 0.46 9.26 -4.70
C THR A 97 -1.00 9.22 -5.15
N ILE A 98 -1.91 9.54 -4.23
CA ILE A 98 -3.33 9.70 -4.53
C ILE A 98 -3.58 11.19 -4.70
N ASN A 99 -4.14 11.57 -5.85
CA ASN A 99 -4.32 12.97 -6.24
C ASN A 99 -5.67 13.16 -6.97
N PRO A 100 -6.03 14.38 -7.40
CA PRO A 100 -7.26 14.64 -8.15
C PRO A 100 -7.46 13.81 -9.45
N TYR A 101 -6.40 13.19 -9.97
CA TYR A 101 -6.37 12.36 -11.17
C TYR A 101 -6.34 10.86 -10.86
N THR A 102 -6.48 10.47 -9.59
CA THR A 102 -6.62 9.06 -9.19
C THR A 102 -8.10 8.66 -9.15
N ARG A 103 -8.43 7.48 -9.70
CA ARG A 103 -9.76 6.86 -9.62
C ARG A 103 -9.67 5.50 -8.97
N CYS A 104 -10.51 5.25 -7.98
CA CYS A 104 -10.67 3.92 -7.39
C CYS A 104 -12.00 3.33 -7.86
N PHE A 105 -11.92 2.27 -8.65
CA PHE A 105 -13.05 1.50 -9.16
C PHE A 105 -13.19 0.23 -8.35
N ARG A 106 -14.30 0.07 -7.64
CA ARG A 106 -14.58 -1.12 -6.82
C ARG A 106 -15.72 -1.92 -7.44
N TYR A 107 -15.54 -3.22 -7.51
CA TYR A 107 -16.54 -4.20 -7.88
C TYR A 107 -16.64 -5.27 -6.78
N HIS A 108 -17.85 -5.47 -6.27
CA HIS A 108 -18.18 -6.46 -5.26
C HIS A 108 -19.42 -7.24 -5.72
N TYR A 109 -19.31 -8.56 -5.67
CA TYR A 109 -20.41 -9.48 -5.93
C TYR A 109 -20.33 -10.64 -4.95
N SER A 110 -21.36 -10.78 -4.12
CA SER A 110 -21.49 -11.90 -3.20
C SER A 110 -22.47 -12.93 -3.78
N ASP A 111 -22.01 -14.17 -3.91
CA ASP A 111 -22.75 -15.27 -4.52
C ASP A 111 -23.52 -16.08 -3.47
N ARG A 112 -22.78 -16.62 -2.50
CA ARG A 112 -23.33 -17.49 -1.46
C ARG A 112 -22.54 -17.41 -0.16
N ILE A 113 -23.19 -17.83 0.91
CA ILE A 113 -22.52 -18.13 2.17
C ILE A 113 -22.66 -19.63 2.44
N GLU A 114 -21.56 -20.27 2.80
CA GLU A 114 -21.55 -21.65 3.30
C GLU A 114 -21.32 -21.63 4.81
N HIS A 115 -22.07 -22.43 5.57
CA HIS A 115 -21.94 -22.55 7.03
C HIS A 115 -21.76 -24.01 7.45
N LEU A 116 -21.08 -24.21 8.58
CA LEU A 116 -21.08 -25.47 9.31
C LEU A 116 -22.51 -25.75 9.81
N LEU A 117 -23.00 -26.97 9.60
CA LEU A 117 -24.23 -27.42 10.25
C LEU A 117 -23.97 -27.59 11.76
N GLU A 118 -24.83 -27.00 12.58
CA GLU A 118 -24.76 -27.05 14.05
C GLU A 118 -25.17 -28.43 14.61
N ASN A 119 -24.57 -29.52 14.12
CA ASN A 119 -24.70 -30.82 14.77
C ASN A 119 -23.51 -31.02 15.72
N LEU A 120 -23.58 -30.35 16.87
CA LEU A 120 -22.56 -30.36 17.93
C LEU A 120 -22.14 -31.78 18.34
N ASP A 121 -23.08 -32.74 18.29
CA ASP A 121 -22.84 -34.15 18.67
C ASP A 121 -21.87 -34.91 17.75
N GLN A 122 -21.64 -34.44 16.51
CA GLN A 122 -20.66 -35.06 15.60
C GLN A 122 -19.27 -34.42 15.71
N ILE A 123 -19.20 -33.16 16.16
CA ILE A 123 -17.95 -32.40 16.30
C ILE A 123 -17.21 -32.80 17.60
N THR A 124 -17.94 -33.21 18.62
CA THR A 124 -17.41 -33.61 19.95
C THR A 124 -16.56 -34.89 19.96
N ASN A 125 -16.58 -35.69 18.89
CA ASN A 125 -15.76 -36.91 18.77
C ASN A 125 -14.35 -36.67 18.21
N LEU A 126 -13.99 -35.43 17.86
CA LEU A 126 -12.62 -35.09 17.55
C LEU A 126 -11.75 -35.22 18.80
N SER A 127 -10.64 -35.94 18.68
CA SER A 127 -9.72 -36.23 19.78
C SER A 127 -9.26 -34.93 20.46
N GLN A 128 -9.72 -34.72 21.71
CA GLN A 128 -9.38 -33.56 22.56
C GLN A 128 -7.86 -33.33 22.72
N THR A 129 -7.05 -34.36 22.44
CA THR A 129 -5.59 -34.35 22.51
C THR A 129 -4.89 -33.51 21.44
N THR A 130 -5.50 -33.26 20.27
CA THR A 130 -4.90 -32.42 19.22
C THR A 130 -5.18 -30.92 19.45
N LEU A 131 -6.30 -30.60 20.11
CA LEU A 131 -6.74 -29.23 20.35
C LEU A 131 -6.01 -28.55 21.52
N SER A 132 -5.52 -29.31 22.50
CA SER A 132 -4.87 -28.77 23.70
C SER A 132 -3.49 -28.16 23.45
N THR A 133 -2.86 -28.45 22.31
CA THR A 133 -1.55 -27.90 21.92
C THR A 133 -1.62 -26.70 20.98
N ASN A 134 -2.81 -26.31 20.52
CA ASN A 134 -2.96 -25.31 19.46
C ASN A 134 -3.32 -23.92 20.02
N SER A 135 -2.76 -22.84 19.45
CA SER A 135 -3.08 -21.45 19.84
C SER A 135 -4.44 -20.96 19.29
N ALA A 136 -5.26 -21.89 18.82
CA ALA A 136 -6.54 -21.61 18.20
C ALA A 136 -7.52 -20.99 19.20
N THR A 137 -8.20 -19.94 18.77
CA THR A 137 -9.22 -19.23 19.56
C THR A 137 -10.61 -19.35 18.93
N HIS A 138 -10.66 -19.49 17.61
CA HIS A 138 -11.88 -19.54 16.81
C HIS A 138 -11.83 -20.65 15.76
N ILE A 139 -13.00 -20.96 15.20
CA ILE A 139 -13.17 -21.85 14.06
C ILE A 139 -13.86 -21.06 12.95
N ILE A 140 -13.44 -21.26 11.70
CA ILE A 140 -14.17 -20.76 10.53
C ILE A 140 -15.47 -21.56 10.41
N SER A 141 -16.54 -21.01 10.98
CA SER A 141 -17.88 -21.60 11.01
C SER A 141 -18.71 -21.24 9.79
N GLY A 142 -18.29 -20.22 9.04
CA GLY A 142 -18.90 -19.84 7.78
C GLY A 142 -17.93 -19.15 6.84
N VAL A 143 -18.22 -19.19 5.55
CA VAL A 143 -17.46 -18.50 4.51
C VAL A 143 -18.40 -17.80 3.53
N THR A 144 -18.14 -16.54 3.25
CA THR A 144 -18.78 -15.82 2.15
C THR A 144 -17.93 -16.00 0.90
N ILE A 145 -18.56 -16.41 -0.21
CA ILE A 145 -17.89 -16.69 -1.50
C ILE A 145 -18.42 -15.72 -2.56
N GLY A 146 -17.51 -15.19 -3.38
CA GLY A 146 -17.85 -14.27 -4.46
C GLY A 146 -16.63 -13.61 -5.11
N ILE A 147 -16.81 -12.37 -5.56
CA ILE A 147 -15.83 -11.59 -6.31
C ILE A 147 -15.67 -10.22 -5.64
N GLU A 148 -14.44 -9.90 -5.23
CA GLU A 148 -14.03 -8.54 -4.85
C GLU A 148 -12.89 -8.12 -5.77
N THR A 149 -13.01 -6.95 -6.36
CA THR A 149 -11.94 -6.36 -7.17
C THR A 149 -11.91 -4.85 -6.97
N VAL A 150 -10.71 -4.34 -6.75
CA VAL A 150 -10.43 -2.91 -6.68
C VAL A 150 -9.39 -2.61 -7.73
N VAL A 151 -9.70 -1.65 -8.59
CA VAL A 151 -8.78 -1.14 -9.60
C VAL A 151 -8.50 0.32 -9.31
N ILE A 152 -7.23 0.65 -9.16
CA ILE A 152 -6.78 2.02 -9.00
C ILE A 152 -6.19 2.47 -10.33
N LEU A 153 -6.76 3.52 -10.89
CA LEU A 153 -6.34 4.14 -12.14
C LEU A 153 -5.63 5.46 -11.82
N GLN A 154 -4.42 5.61 -12.32
CA GLN A 154 -3.76 6.90 -12.36
C GLN A 154 -3.95 7.52 -13.74
N LEU A 155 -4.69 8.63 -13.79
CA LEU A 155 -4.93 9.36 -15.02
C LEU A 155 -3.84 10.43 -15.23
N PRO A 156 -3.60 10.86 -16.48
CA PRO A 156 -2.82 12.06 -16.75
C PRO A 156 -3.45 13.29 -16.11
N SER A 157 -2.61 14.29 -15.77
CA SER A 157 -3.05 15.60 -15.29
C SER A 157 -3.64 16.44 -16.43
N ASP A 158 -4.71 15.92 -17.06
CA ASP A 158 -5.48 16.55 -18.12
C ASP A 158 -6.96 16.46 -17.73
N ASP A 159 -7.56 17.62 -17.43
CA ASP A 159 -8.93 17.71 -16.93
C ASP A 159 -9.96 17.26 -17.97
N LYS A 160 -9.71 17.50 -19.26
CA LYS A 160 -10.62 17.12 -20.33
C LYS A 160 -10.60 15.61 -20.52
N LEU A 161 -9.41 15.02 -20.66
CA LEU A 161 -9.25 13.58 -20.77
C LEU A 161 -9.83 12.86 -19.53
N THR A 162 -9.58 13.41 -18.35
CA THR A 162 -10.09 12.88 -17.09
C THR A 162 -11.62 12.91 -17.04
N HIS A 163 -12.24 13.98 -17.53
CA HIS A 163 -13.70 14.07 -17.64
C HIS A 163 -14.27 13.02 -18.60
N ASP A 164 -13.65 12.84 -19.76
CA ASP A 164 -14.08 11.85 -20.75
C ASP A 164 -13.95 10.41 -20.21
N ILE A 165 -12.85 10.10 -19.52
CA ILE A 165 -12.66 8.81 -18.84
C ILE A 165 -13.69 8.64 -17.72
N ASP A 166 -14.00 9.67 -16.94
CA ASP A 166 -15.02 9.60 -15.89
C ASP A 166 -16.40 9.24 -16.44
N ILE A 167 -16.79 9.80 -17.59
CA ILE A 167 -18.04 9.45 -18.28
C ILE A 167 -18.03 7.96 -18.68
N LEU A 168 -16.92 7.46 -19.21
CA LEU A 168 -16.79 6.05 -19.59
C LEU A 168 -16.79 5.11 -18.39
N LEU A 169 -16.14 5.49 -17.28
CA LEU A 169 -16.17 4.71 -16.05
C LEU A 169 -17.61 4.57 -15.54
N GLU A 170 -18.39 5.65 -15.55
CA GLU A 170 -19.81 5.63 -15.18
C GLU A 170 -20.64 4.73 -16.09
N LYS A 171 -20.39 4.79 -17.41
CA LYS A 171 -21.00 3.89 -18.39
C LYS A 171 -20.69 2.41 -18.07
N ILE A 172 -19.43 2.08 -17.80
CA ILE A 172 -18.98 0.73 -17.43
C ILE A 172 -19.58 0.28 -16.10
N ARG A 173 -19.64 1.16 -15.10
CA ARG A 173 -20.27 0.88 -13.81
C ARG A 173 -21.73 0.47 -14.01
N ASN A 174 -22.47 1.22 -14.81
CA ASN A 174 -23.88 0.95 -15.10
C ASN A 174 -24.05 -0.39 -15.83
N PHE A 175 -23.15 -0.74 -16.77
CA PHE A 175 -23.16 -2.07 -17.42
C PHE A 175 -22.97 -3.20 -16.41
N LEU A 176 -21.96 -3.10 -15.55
CA LEU A 176 -21.64 -4.13 -14.56
C LEU A 176 -22.73 -4.27 -13.48
N GLN A 177 -23.39 -3.17 -13.10
CA GLN A 177 -24.50 -3.18 -12.13
C GLN A 177 -25.79 -3.77 -12.70
N ASN A 178 -26.16 -3.40 -13.93
CA ASN A 178 -27.49 -3.68 -14.48
C ASN A 178 -27.60 -5.00 -15.26
N ASN A 179 -26.54 -5.84 -15.25
CA ASN A 179 -26.51 -7.15 -15.93
C ASN A 179 -26.75 -7.07 -17.45
N ILE A 180 -26.49 -5.91 -18.06
CA ILE A 180 -26.61 -5.77 -19.50
C ILE A 180 -25.44 -6.55 -20.14
N GLU A 181 -25.59 -6.96 -21.40
CA GLU A 181 -24.63 -7.72 -22.21
C GLU A 181 -23.16 -7.29 -22.04
N THR A 182 -22.24 -8.14 -22.52
CA THR A 182 -20.79 -7.89 -22.52
C THR A 182 -20.47 -6.43 -22.87
N ILE A 183 -19.60 -5.80 -22.07
CA ILE A 183 -19.18 -4.40 -22.24
C ILE A 183 -18.75 -4.17 -23.69
N THR A 184 -19.56 -3.39 -24.41
CA THR A 184 -19.33 -3.01 -25.80
C THR A 184 -19.02 -1.52 -25.82
N LEU A 185 -17.75 -1.21 -26.04
CA LEU A 185 -17.26 0.16 -26.22
C LEU A 185 -16.88 0.35 -27.69
N LYS A 186 -17.00 1.57 -28.18
CA LYS A 186 -16.45 1.92 -29.50
C LYS A 186 -14.93 1.93 -29.42
N LEU A 187 -14.24 1.71 -30.55
CA LEU A 187 -12.77 1.76 -30.64
C LEU A 187 -12.19 3.07 -30.06
N GLU A 188 -12.85 4.20 -30.35
CA GLU A 188 -12.48 5.52 -29.83
C GLU A 188 -12.58 5.57 -28.30
N GLU A 189 -13.63 4.98 -27.71
CA GLU A 189 -13.82 4.91 -26.26
C GLU A 189 -12.78 3.99 -25.59
N GLU A 190 -12.40 2.88 -26.24
CA GLU A 190 -11.33 2.02 -25.74
C GLU A 190 -9.97 2.72 -25.77
N SER A 191 -9.70 3.51 -26.82
CA SER A 191 -8.43 4.22 -26.98
C SER A 191 -8.18 5.29 -25.90
N LEU A 192 -9.25 5.79 -25.24
CA LEU A 192 -9.10 6.68 -24.10
C LEU A 192 -8.44 5.98 -22.91
N PHE A 193 -8.69 4.68 -22.71
CA PHE A 193 -8.06 3.91 -21.63
C PHE A 193 -6.60 3.56 -21.90
N ASP A 194 -6.13 3.64 -23.16
CA ASP A 194 -4.71 3.48 -23.48
C ASP A 194 -3.86 4.68 -23.02
N GLN A 195 -4.49 5.80 -22.66
CA GLN A 195 -3.84 6.99 -22.10
C GLN A 195 -3.73 6.97 -20.56
N VAL A 196 -4.29 5.94 -19.90
CA VAL A 196 -4.16 5.77 -18.45
C VAL A 196 -2.70 5.44 -18.11
N LEU A 197 -2.11 6.22 -17.20
CA LEU A 197 -0.69 6.10 -16.84
C LEU A 197 -0.39 4.78 -16.13
N SER A 198 -1.28 4.37 -15.22
CA SER A 198 -1.17 3.09 -14.53
C SER A 198 -2.52 2.53 -14.12
N THR A 199 -2.59 1.19 -14.12
CA THR A 199 -3.74 0.42 -13.65
C THR A 199 -3.22 -0.62 -12.66
N THR A 200 -3.57 -0.44 -11.38
CA THR A 200 -3.20 -1.38 -10.31
C THR A 200 -4.43 -2.14 -9.85
N VAL A 201 -4.38 -3.47 -9.92
CA VAL A 201 -5.51 -4.35 -9.61
C VAL A 201 -5.26 -5.14 -8.32
N TYR A 202 -6.24 -5.14 -7.43
CA TYR A 202 -6.29 -5.95 -6.22
C TYR A 202 -7.57 -6.79 -6.25
N SER A 203 -7.47 -8.10 -6.07
CA SER A 203 -8.65 -8.97 -6.16
C SER A 203 -8.48 -10.24 -5.34
N ASN A 204 -9.58 -10.78 -4.82
CA ASN A 204 -9.57 -12.14 -4.28
C ASN A 204 -9.41 -13.21 -5.39
N ILE A 205 -9.51 -12.83 -6.67
CA ILE A 205 -9.32 -13.69 -7.84
C ILE A 205 -7.93 -13.45 -8.46
N PRO A 206 -6.96 -14.38 -8.31
CA PRO A 206 -5.56 -14.15 -8.69
C PRO A 206 -5.34 -13.81 -10.17
N LYS A 207 -6.18 -14.31 -11.08
CA LYS A 207 -6.03 -14.03 -12.52
C LYS A 207 -6.33 -12.57 -12.88
N LEU A 208 -7.14 -11.86 -12.08
CA LEU A 208 -7.46 -10.45 -12.33
C LEU A 208 -6.27 -9.55 -11.98
N GLU A 209 -5.51 -9.91 -10.94
CA GLU A 209 -4.33 -9.13 -10.52
C GLU A 209 -3.22 -9.05 -11.57
N LYS A 210 -3.18 -10.03 -12.48
CA LYS A 210 -2.21 -10.08 -13.58
C LYS A 210 -2.61 -9.21 -14.78
N MET A 211 -3.76 -8.55 -14.73
CA MET A 211 -4.25 -7.73 -15.82
C MET A 211 -3.81 -6.27 -15.65
N HIS A 212 -3.26 -5.69 -16.71
CA HIS A 212 -2.76 -4.31 -16.70
C HIS A 212 -3.67 -3.31 -17.44
N LYS A 213 -4.69 -3.80 -18.15
CA LYS A 213 -5.67 -2.94 -18.84
C LYS A 213 -7.01 -3.00 -18.13
N PHE A 214 -7.54 -1.84 -17.74
CA PHE A 214 -8.82 -1.72 -17.03
C PHE A 214 -9.98 -2.44 -17.74
N ILE A 215 -10.13 -2.23 -19.05
CA ILE A 215 -11.20 -2.84 -19.84
C ILE A 215 -11.15 -4.38 -19.82
N ASN A 216 -9.95 -4.97 -19.80
CA ASN A 216 -9.79 -6.41 -19.71
C ASN A 216 -10.28 -6.95 -18.36
N VAL A 217 -10.02 -6.21 -17.27
CA VAL A 217 -10.55 -6.53 -15.94
C VAL A 217 -12.07 -6.52 -15.98
N CYS A 218 -12.69 -5.46 -16.50
CA CYS A 218 -14.15 -5.34 -16.54
C CYS A 218 -14.82 -6.43 -17.39
N ARG A 219 -14.24 -6.78 -18.55
CA ARG A 219 -14.71 -7.91 -19.37
C ARG A 219 -14.58 -9.25 -18.66
N ALA A 220 -13.48 -9.44 -17.91
CA ALA A 220 -13.27 -10.65 -17.13
C ALA A 220 -14.24 -10.77 -15.95
N LEU A 221 -14.57 -9.66 -15.27
CA LEU A 221 -15.54 -9.62 -14.17
C LEU A 221 -16.93 -10.10 -14.61
N TYR A 222 -17.40 -9.68 -15.79
CA TYR A 222 -18.66 -10.16 -16.35
C TYR A 222 -18.67 -11.69 -16.54
N ARG A 223 -17.60 -12.24 -17.13
CA ARG A 223 -17.46 -13.69 -17.35
C ARG A 223 -17.35 -14.48 -16.04
N LEU A 224 -16.63 -13.93 -15.07
CA LEU A 224 -16.46 -14.54 -13.75
C LEU A 224 -17.77 -14.65 -13.00
N ARG A 225 -18.58 -13.59 -13.04
CA ARG A 225 -19.87 -13.55 -12.34
C ARG A 225 -20.83 -14.65 -12.77
N ILE A 226 -20.84 -15.01 -14.05
CA ILE A 226 -21.68 -16.10 -14.57
C ILE A 226 -21.07 -17.50 -14.36
N ASN A 227 -19.88 -17.60 -13.77
CA ASN A 227 -19.19 -18.86 -13.50
C ASN A 227 -18.89 -19.06 -12.00
N PRO A 228 -19.85 -19.59 -11.22
CA PRO A 228 -19.70 -19.75 -9.77
C PRO A 228 -18.53 -20.63 -9.30
N LYS A 229 -17.96 -21.45 -10.19
CA LYS A 229 -16.80 -22.30 -9.89
C LYS A 229 -15.50 -21.50 -9.74
N GLU A 230 -15.47 -20.27 -10.26
CA GLU A 230 -14.30 -19.41 -10.20
C GLU A 230 -14.38 -18.36 -9.07
N HIS A 231 -15.51 -18.31 -8.35
CA HIS A 231 -15.64 -17.46 -7.18
C HIS A 231 -14.68 -17.89 -6.07
N GLN A 232 -14.19 -16.93 -5.31
CA GLN A 232 -13.21 -17.14 -4.24
C GLN A 232 -13.75 -16.64 -2.90
N LEU A 233 -13.06 -16.96 -1.81
CA LEU A 233 -13.44 -16.52 -0.47
C LEU A 233 -13.39 -14.99 -0.39
N LEU A 234 -14.40 -14.42 0.25
CA LEU A 234 -14.53 -12.99 0.52
C LEU A 234 -14.36 -12.70 2.01
N LYS A 235 -15.04 -13.47 2.85
CA LYS A 235 -15.04 -13.29 4.30
C LYS A 235 -15.10 -14.62 5.04
N PHE A 236 -14.43 -14.67 6.18
CA PHE A 236 -14.56 -15.70 7.19
C PHE A 236 -15.57 -15.25 8.25
N HIS A 237 -16.41 -16.19 8.66
CA HIS A 237 -17.27 -16.09 9.84
C HIS A 237 -16.63 -16.96 10.91
N LEU A 238 -16.14 -16.33 11.96
CA LEU A 238 -15.33 -16.92 13.01
C LEU A 238 -16.18 -17.09 14.26
N SER A 239 -16.43 -18.33 14.66
CA SER A 239 -17.13 -18.64 15.90
C SER A 239 -16.12 -19.07 16.97
N PRO A 240 -16.30 -18.65 18.23
CA PRO A 240 -15.40 -19.03 19.31
C PRO A 240 -15.27 -20.55 19.46
N MET A 241 -14.05 -21.06 19.68
CA MET A 241 -13.82 -22.50 19.87
C MET A 241 -14.65 -23.09 21.01
N LYS A 242 -14.87 -22.32 22.08
CA LYS A 242 -15.68 -22.73 23.24
C LYS A 242 -17.12 -23.14 22.89
N TRP A 243 -17.65 -22.72 21.73
CA TRP A 243 -18.98 -23.14 21.28
C TRP A 243 -18.99 -24.60 20.81
N PHE A 244 -17.90 -25.04 20.19
CA PHE A 244 -17.76 -26.40 19.65
C PHE A 244 -17.08 -27.34 20.64
N PHE A 245 -16.17 -26.83 21.47
CA PHE A 245 -15.40 -27.61 22.44
C PHE A 245 -15.44 -26.98 23.84
N PRO A 246 -16.59 -27.00 24.55
CA PRO A 246 -16.71 -26.33 25.86
C PRO A 246 -15.76 -26.87 26.93
N ALA A 247 -15.45 -28.18 26.86
CA ALA A 247 -14.53 -28.85 27.79
C ALA A 247 -13.06 -28.48 27.54
N CYS A 248 -12.72 -28.06 26.33
CA CYS A 248 -11.39 -27.60 25.94
C CYS A 248 -11.39 -26.07 25.90
N ASN A 249 -11.62 -25.43 27.04
CA ASN A 249 -11.55 -23.98 27.17
C ASN A 249 -10.18 -23.57 27.73
N PRO A 250 -9.10 -23.55 26.92
CA PRO A 250 -7.81 -23.10 27.41
C PRO A 250 -7.90 -21.61 27.74
N GLU A 251 -7.07 -21.14 28.69
CA GLU A 251 -6.94 -19.70 28.97
C GLU A 251 -6.55 -18.90 27.71
N SER A 252 -5.94 -19.56 26.71
CA SER A 252 -5.61 -19.02 25.40
C SER A 252 -6.82 -18.63 24.55
N ALA A 253 -8.05 -19.10 24.85
CA ALA A 253 -9.25 -18.73 24.11
C ALA A 253 -9.75 -17.30 24.42
N ARG A 254 -9.13 -16.61 25.40
CA ARG A 254 -9.44 -15.21 25.70
C ARG A 254 -8.84 -14.31 24.63
N ASN A 255 -9.64 -13.37 24.13
CA ASN A 255 -9.19 -12.32 23.24
C ASN A 255 -9.59 -10.97 23.84
N LEU A 256 -8.60 -10.15 24.17
CA LEU A 256 -8.81 -8.77 24.57
C LEU A 256 -8.57 -7.85 23.36
N PRO A 257 -9.61 -7.22 22.78
CA PRO A 257 -9.40 -6.26 21.71
C PRO A 257 -8.56 -5.09 22.22
N LEU A 258 -7.78 -4.49 21.32
CA LEU A 258 -7.03 -3.29 21.66
C LEU A 258 -7.98 -2.11 21.88
N GLU A 259 -7.59 -1.19 22.76
CA GLU A 259 -8.31 0.07 22.92
C GLU A 259 -8.33 0.83 21.57
N PRO A 260 -9.49 1.32 21.10
CA PRO A 260 -9.60 1.94 19.78
C PRO A 260 -8.60 3.08 19.55
N ALA A 261 -8.44 3.98 20.53
CA ALA A 261 -7.53 5.12 20.42
C ALA A 261 -6.06 4.68 20.22
N PHE A 262 -5.64 3.61 20.91
CA PHE A 262 -4.30 3.07 20.76
C PHE A 262 -4.11 2.38 19.41
N ARG A 263 -5.06 1.51 19.05
CA ARG A 263 -5.06 0.79 17.78
C ARG A 263 -4.95 1.76 16.61
N ASP A 264 -5.79 2.80 16.60
CA ASP A 264 -5.85 3.77 15.51
C ASP A 264 -4.55 4.58 15.42
N MET A 265 -3.91 4.89 16.56
CA MET A 265 -2.60 5.55 16.57
C MET A 265 -1.49 4.65 16.00
N ILE A 266 -1.36 3.40 16.45
CA ILE A 266 -0.36 2.48 15.87
C ILE A 266 -0.61 2.27 14.38
N GLU A 267 -1.87 2.05 14.00
CA GLU A 267 -2.25 1.83 12.62
C GLU A 267 -1.83 3.03 11.76
N HIS A 268 -2.09 4.24 12.23
CA HIS A 268 -1.65 5.47 11.57
C HIS A 268 -0.14 5.51 11.41
N ASP A 269 0.63 5.34 12.50
CA ASP A 269 2.10 5.46 12.46
C ASP A 269 2.73 4.41 11.55
N LEU A 270 2.26 3.15 11.65
CA LEU A 270 2.76 2.06 10.82
C LEU A 270 2.41 2.28 9.35
N LEU A 271 1.18 2.71 9.05
CA LEU A 271 0.77 3.00 7.68
C LEU A 271 1.56 4.17 7.10
N HIS A 272 1.76 5.24 7.88
CA HIS A 272 2.54 6.40 7.48
C HIS A 272 4.00 6.02 7.18
N SER A 273 4.63 5.33 8.11
CA SER A 273 6.00 4.82 7.98
C SER A 273 6.16 3.89 6.77
N TRP A 274 5.25 2.93 6.62
CA TRP A 274 5.26 1.99 5.50
C TRP A 274 5.08 2.70 4.16
N THR A 275 4.16 3.67 4.11
CA THR A 275 3.91 4.48 2.91
C THR A 275 5.18 5.23 2.49
N ILE A 276 5.87 5.89 3.42
CA ILE A 276 7.13 6.62 3.15
C ILE A 276 8.22 5.67 2.65
N ILE A 277 8.42 4.54 3.33
CA ILE A 277 9.44 3.55 2.93
C ILE A 277 9.16 3.00 1.52
N LYS A 278 7.90 2.74 1.19
CA LYS A 278 7.52 2.26 -0.15
C LYS A 278 7.61 3.36 -1.21
N GLN A 279 7.17 4.58 -0.88
CA GLN A 279 7.20 5.73 -1.78
C GLN A 279 8.62 6.18 -2.11
N THR A 280 9.59 5.97 -1.21
CA THR A 280 10.98 6.36 -1.45
C THR A 280 11.50 5.82 -2.79
N ASN A 281 11.17 4.57 -3.14
CA ASN A 281 11.59 3.98 -4.42
C ASN A 281 10.75 4.44 -5.61
N SER A 282 9.49 4.83 -5.41
CA SER A 282 8.63 5.29 -6.51
C SER A 282 8.80 6.78 -6.82
N LYS A 283 9.13 7.60 -5.81
CA LYS A 283 9.48 9.03 -5.94
C LYS A 283 10.81 9.22 -6.68
N LEU A 284 11.72 8.25 -6.56
CA LEU A 284 13.00 8.21 -7.27
C LEU A 284 12.97 7.18 -8.40
N ASP A 285 12.22 7.45 -9.47
CA ASP A 285 12.18 6.56 -10.62
C ASP A 285 13.57 6.34 -11.26
N ASN A 286 13.72 5.33 -12.13
CA ASN A 286 15.03 4.97 -12.69
C ASN A 286 15.73 6.14 -13.40
N ARG A 287 14.96 7.05 -14.00
CA ARG A 287 15.50 8.22 -14.71
C ARG A 287 16.01 9.26 -13.72
N THR A 288 15.20 9.58 -12.72
CA THR A 288 15.50 10.48 -11.60
C THR A 288 16.72 9.99 -10.84
N LYS A 289 16.76 8.70 -10.51
CA LYS A 289 17.87 8.06 -9.82
C LYS A 289 19.17 8.16 -10.61
N ALA A 290 19.15 7.81 -11.90
CA ALA A 290 20.34 7.92 -12.75
C ALA A 290 20.85 9.37 -12.87
N LEU A 291 19.93 10.34 -12.92
CA LEU A 291 20.26 11.76 -12.94
C LEU A 291 20.93 12.20 -11.62
N LEU A 292 20.31 11.88 -10.49
CA LEU A 292 20.82 12.24 -9.17
C LEU A 292 22.14 11.54 -8.84
N GLU A 293 22.32 10.27 -9.21
CA GLU A 293 23.59 9.55 -9.01
C GLU A 293 24.74 10.19 -9.79
N LYS A 294 24.45 10.78 -10.96
CA LYS A 294 25.44 11.52 -11.75
C LYS A 294 25.76 12.89 -11.15
N CYS A 295 24.74 13.61 -10.68
CA CYS A 295 24.84 15.03 -10.32
C CYS A 295 25.06 15.28 -8.82
N LEU A 296 24.60 14.38 -7.98
CA LEU A 296 24.57 14.46 -6.51
C LEU A 296 24.93 13.09 -5.87
N PRO A 297 26.07 12.45 -6.24
CA PRO A 297 26.42 11.11 -5.79
C PRO A 297 26.46 10.96 -4.26
N TRP A 298 27.00 11.93 -3.51
CA TRP A 298 27.07 11.83 -2.05
C TRP A 298 25.70 11.94 -1.38
N GLN A 299 24.83 12.83 -1.88
CA GLN A 299 23.45 12.94 -1.36
C GLN A 299 22.63 11.69 -1.67
N MET A 300 22.87 11.03 -2.80
CA MET A 300 22.27 9.73 -3.10
C MET A 300 22.79 8.61 -2.19
N MET A 301 24.10 8.61 -1.87
CA MET A 301 24.66 7.69 -0.89
C MET A 301 24.06 7.92 0.50
N ASP A 302 23.89 9.17 0.92
CA ASP A 302 23.25 9.50 2.19
C ASP A 302 21.76 9.15 2.21
N ALA A 303 21.01 9.40 1.13
CA ALA A 303 19.63 8.92 1.01
C ALA A 303 19.55 7.40 1.18
N HIS A 304 20.45 6.66 0.53
CA HIS A 304 20.48 5.20 0.68
C HIS A 304 20.81 4.79 2.11
N ARG A 305 21.77 5.44 2.76
CA ARG A 305 22.13 5.19 4.16
C ARG A 305 20.96 5.46 5.10
N ILE A 306 20.29 6.61 4.97
CA ILE A 306 19.12 6.99 5.78
C ILE A 306 18.00 5.98 5.53
N TYR A 307 17.69 5.67 4.27
CA TYR A 307 16.68 4.67 3.90
C TYR A 307 16.94 3.30 4.55
N SER A 308 18.16 2.79 4.45
CA SER A 308 18.55 1.51 5.04
C SER A 308 18.44 1.54 6.57
N GLN A 309 18.87 2.62 7.22
CA GLN A 309 18.73 2.79 8.66
C GLN A 309 17.25 2.82 9.06
N THR A 310 16.44 3.64 8.40
CA THR A 310 15.00 3.76 8.66
C THR A 310 14.27 2.43 8.48
N LYS A 311 14.64 1.63 7.46
CA LYS A 311 14.07 0.30 7.26
C LYS A 311 14.39 -0.67 8.41
N VAL A 312 15.64 -0.70 8.88
CA VAL A 312 16.04 -1.54 10.02
C VAL A 312 15.29 -1.15 11.29
N TYR A 313 15.19 0.16 11.58
CA TYR A 313 14.41 0.64 12.72
C TYR A 313 12.92 0.33 12.61
N HIS A 314 12.35 0.45 11.41
CA HIS A 314 10.96 0.07 11.16
C HIS A 314 10.72 -1.41 11.43
N GLU A 315 11.60 -2.30 10.95
CA GLU A 315 11.50 -3.75 11.20
C GLU A 315 11.59 -4.09 12.70
N ASP A 316 12.49 -3.43 13.44
CA ASP A 316 12.60 -3.59 14.91
C ASP A 316 11.34 -3.13 15.66
N VAL A 317 10.83 -1.93 15.34
CA VAL A 317 9.60 -1.40 15.96
C VAL A 317 8.41 -2.30 15.66
N VAL A 318 8.28 -2.76 14.41
CA VAL A 318 7.22 -3.70 14.03
C VAL A 318 7.31 -4.97 14.87
N GLU A 319 8.49 -5.57 15.03
CA GLU A 319 8.63 -6.80 15.82
C GLU A 319 8.30 -6.59 17.30
N ARG A 320 8.70 -5.47 17.90
CA ARG A 320 8.34 -5.15 19.30
C ARG A 320 6.85 -4.94 19.48
N LEU A 321 6.21 -4.23 18.55
CA LEU A 321 4.76 -4.04 18.54
C LEU A 321 4.02 -5.37 18.36
N ARG A 322 4.52 -6.27 17.50
CA ARG A 322 3.97 -7.62 17.31
C ARG A 322 3.92 -8.39 18.62
N LEU A 323 5.06 -8.48 19.32
CA LEU A 323 5.16 -9.20 20.58
C LEU A 323 4.23 -8.61 21.64
N LEU A 324 4.18 -7.27 21.74
CA LEU A 324 3.29 -6.63 22.70
C LEU A 324 1.81 -6.90 22.38
N ILE A 325 1.39 -6.71 21.13
CA ILE A 325 -0.01 -6.87 20.73
C ILE A 325 -0.48 -8.30 20.95
N ILE A 326 0.36 -9.30 20.65
CA ILE A 326 0.06 -10.70 21.00
C ILE A 326 -0.12 -10.85 22.52
N SER A 327 0.77 -10.29 23.34
CA SER A 327 0.69 -10.40 24.80
C SER A 327 -0.57 -9.72 25.38
N ILE A 328 -1.02 -8.61 24.78
CA ILE A 328 -2.25 -7.92 25.18
C ILE A 328 -3.47 -8.74 24.75
N ARG A 329 -3.55 -9.12 23.47
CA ARG A 329 -4.68 -9.87 22.89
C ARG A 329 -4.89 -11.22 23.60
N SER A 330 -3.80 -11.87 24.00
CA SER A 330 -3.82 -13.14 24.76
C SER A 330 -4.04 -12.98 26.28
N CYS A 331 -4.28 -11.76 26.77
CA CYS A 331 -4.43 -11.43 28.19
C CYS A 331 -3.20 -11.77 29.07
N GLN A 332 -2.02 -11.97 28.49
CA GLN A 332 -0.78 -12.20 29.25
C GLN A 332 -0.27 -10.91 29.90
N ASN A 333 -0.55 -9.75 29.30
CA ASN A 333 -0.11 -8.45 29.79
C ASN A 333 -1.25 -7.43 29.82
N VAL A 334 -2.25 -7.68 30.67
CA VAL A 334 -3.46 -6.85 30.81
C VAL A 334 -3.15 -5.43 31.31
N ASN A 335 -2.03 -5.26 32.03
CA ASN A 335 -1.58 -3.98 32.58
C ASN A 335 -0.43 -3.36 31.76
N ALA A 336 -0.21 -3.82 30.52
CA ALA A 336 0.76 -3.18 29.64
C ALA A 336 0.45 -1.68 29.58
N ASP A 337 1.35 -0.85 30.11
CA ASP A 337 1.27 0.59 29.90
C ASP A 337 1.71 0.85 28.47
N ILE A 338 0.74 0.68 27.59
CA ILE A 338 0.82 0.94 26.16
C ILE A 338 1.37 2.35 25.88
N GLY A 339 1.09 3.31 26.77
CA GLY A 339 1.65 4.65 26.72
C GLY A 339 3.17 4.69 26.82
N GLN A 340 3.81 3.68 27.43
CA GLN A 340 5.27 3.61 27.51
C GLN A 340 5.94 3.38 26.17
N ILE A 341 5.33 2.66 25.23
CA ILE A 341 5.93 2.50 23.89
C ILE A 341 6.08 3.86 23.22
N PHE A 342 5.07 4.72 23.31
CA PHE A 342 5.12 6.04 22.68
C PHE A 342 6.13 6.98 23.34
N ARG A 343 6.58 6.63 24.55
CA ARG A 343 7.62 7.34 25.30
C ARG A 343 8.99 6.66 25.19
N ASP A 344 9.05 5.48 24.58
CA ASP A 344 10.30 4.75 24.34
C ASP A 344 11.14 5.56 23.34
N GLU A 345 12.40 5.81 23.73
CA GLU A 345 13.37 6.54 22.92
C GLU A 345 13.50 5.97 21.50
N SER A 346 13.44 4.65 21.38
CA SER A 346 13.54 3.97 20.08
C SER A 346 12.32 4.21 19.18
N TYR A 347 11.12 4.31 19.77
CA TYR A 347 9.89 4.59 19.03
C TYR A 347 9.85 6.05 18.56
N ILE A 348 10.26 6.97 19.43
CA ILE A 348 10.41 8.39 19.10
C ILE A 348 11.46 8.58 17.99
N LEU A 349 12.61 7.92 18.12
CA LEU A 349 13.66 7.95 17.10
C LEU A 349 13.18 7.39 15.76
N TRP A 350 12.43 6.29 15.76
CA TRP A 350 11.85 5.72 14.54
C TRP A 350 10.92 6.70 13.82
N ARG A 351 9.99 7.35 14.54
CA ARG A 351 9.12 8.39 13.94
C ARG A 351 9.94 9.51 13.33
N LYS A 352 10.94 10.02 14.06
CA LYS A 352 11.83 11.06 13.56
C LYS A 352 12.58 10.62 12.29
N LEU A 353 13.13 9.41 12.26
CA LEU A 353 13.84 8.89 11.08
C LEU A 353 12.93 8.73 9.85
N ILE A 354 11.64 8.46 10.06
CA ILE A 354 10.63 8.39 9.00
C ILE A 354 10.35 9.79 8.44
N ASP A 355 10.13 10.77 9.31
CA ASP A 355 9.90 12.15 8.92
C ASP A 355 11.13 12.74 8.20
N ASP A 356 12.33 12.50 8.76
CA ASP A 356 13.61 12.91 8.18
C ASP A 356 13.81 12.27 6.79
N LEU A 357 13.50 10.97 6.63
CA LEU A 357 13.55 10.30 5.33
C LEU A 357 12.58 10.93 4.34
N ASN A 358 11.31 11.13 4.71
CA ASN A 358 10.33 11.71 3.78
C ASN A 358 10.75 13.12 3.35
N MET A 359 11.17 13.96 4.29
CA MET A 359 11.66 15.31 4.01
C MET A 359 12.89 15.27 3.08
N TYR A 360 13.83 14.34 3.32
CA TYR A 360 15.04 14.21 2.50
C TYR A 360 14.72 13.76 1.07
N ILE A 361 13.81 12.80 0.90
CA ILE A 361 13.38 12.34 -0.43
C ILE A 361 12.59 13.41 -1.17
N ASP A 362 11.70 14.13 -0.49
CA ASP A 362 10.97 15.26 -1.08
C ASP A 362 11.94 16.35 -1.54
N HIS A 363 12.99 16.62 -0.76
CA HIS A 363 14.06 17.55 -1.14
C HIS A 363 14.83 17.07 -2.39
N LEU A 364 15.22 15.80 -2.46
CA LEU A 364 15.89 15.24 -3.64
C LEU A 364 15.00 15.26 -4.88
N GLN A 365 13.71 15.00 -4.73
CA GLN A 365 12.76 15.04 -5.83
C GLN A 365 12.60 16.48 -6.35
N ALA A 366 12.51 17.48 -5.47
CA ALA A 366 12.52 18.89 -5.85
C ALA A 366 13.81 19.28 -6.60
N LYS A 367 14.98 18.84 -6.11
CA LYS A 367 16.26 19.06 -6.81
C LYS A 367 16.30 18.42 -8.19
N THR A 368 15.73 17.22 -8.34
CA THR A 368 15.66 16.52 -9.63
C THR A 368 14.93 17.37 -10.67
N GLN A 369 13.80 17.96 -10.29
CA GLN A 369 13.03 18.83 -11.18
C GLN A 369 13.87 20.01 -11.66
N ILE A 370 14.58 20.68 -10.75
CA ILE A 370 15.49 21.79 -11.07
C ILE A 370 16.61 21.35 -12.03
N ILE A 371 17.26 20.21 -11.77
CA ILE A 371 18.34 19.70 -12.62
C ILE A 371 17.82 19.34 -14.01
N TYR A 372 16.62 18.76 -14.08
CA TYR A 372 15.99 18.41 -15.35
C TYR A 372 15.73 19.65 -16.21
N GLU A 373 15.25 20.74 -15.60
CA GLU A 373 15.03 22.02 -16.27
C GLU A 373 16.36 22.63 -16.76
N LEU A 374 17.46 22.53 -15.99
CA LEU A 374 18.80 22.96 -16.44
C LEU A 374 19.31 22.20 -17.67
N GLN A 375 19.04 20.89 -17.74
CA GLN A 375 19.44 20.07 -18.88
C GLN A 375 18.68 20.41 -20.15
N GLN A 376 17.40 20.80 -20.04
CA GLN A 376 16.63 21.29 -21.17
C GLN A 376 17.20 22.60 -21.74
N LEU A 377 17.97 23.35 -20.94
CA LEU A 377 18.69 24.57 -21.33
C LEU A 377 20.17 24.31 -21.72
N GLU A 378 20.58 23.05 -21.95
CA GLU A 378 21.94 22.62 -22.31
C GLU A 378 23.05 22.81 -21.25
N PHE A 379 22.68 23.05 -19.98
CA PHE A 379 23.64 23.10 -18.87
C PHE A 379 23.73 21.74 -18.13
N ASN A 380 24.94 21.38 -17.72
CA ASN A 380 25.16 20.27 -16.79
C ASN A 380 25.34 20.81 -15.37
N TYR A 381 24.49 20.38 -14.45
CA TYR A 381 24.66 20.69 -13.05
C TYR A 381 25.75 19.80 -12.41
N CYS A 382 26.61 20.40 -11.58
CA CYS A 382 27.58 19.73 -10.73
C CYS A 382 27.49 20.22 -9.28
N ASN A 383 27.69 19.33 -8.32
CA ASN A 383 27.99 19.74 -6.97
C ASN A 383 29.47 20.13 -6.86
N ALA A 384 29.73 21.31 -6.29
CA ALA A 384 31.06 21.86 -6.15
C ALA A 384 31.94 21.02 -5.22
N LEU A 385 31.36 20.53 -4.11
CA LEU A 385 32.06 19.67 -3.15
C LEU A 385 32.42 18.33 -3.80
N ASP A 386 31.49 17.74 -4.54
CA ASP A 386 31.67 16.45 -5.23
C ASP A 386 32.76 16.54 -6.31
N SER A 387 32.92 17.73 -6.91
CA SER A 387 33.94 18.03 -7.91
C SER A 387 35.27 18.48 -7.31
N SER A 388 35.43 18.38 -5.98
CA SER A 388 36.61 18.83 -5.24
C SER A 388 36.95 20.31 -5.46
N ILE A 389 35.96 21.15 -5.74
CA ILE A 389 36.12 22.60 -5.87
C ILE A 389 36.14 23.20 -4.47
N GLN A 390 37.17 23.98 -4.18
CA GLN A 390 37.40 24.62 -2.89
C GLN A 390 37.23 26.13 -3.02
N GLN A 391 36.90 26.79 -1.91
CA GLN A 391 36.67 28.24 -1.83
C GLN A 391 37.88 29.09 -2.30
N GLY A 392 39.09 28.51 -2.34
CA GLY A 392 40.32 29.16 -2.82
C GLY A 392 40.75 28.79 -4.24
N ASP A 393 39.96 28.01 -4.99
CA ASP A 393 40.28 27.69 -6.38
C ASP A 393 40.01 28.87 -7.31
N ASP A 394 40.99 29.17 -8.17
CA ASP A 394 40.82 30.13 -9.25
C ASP A 394 40.07 29.52 -10.45
N LEU A 395 39.63 30.39 -11.37
CA LEU A 395 38.83 30.00 -12.54
C LEU A 395 39.53 28.96 -13.43
N ILE A 396 40.87 28.97 -13.50
CA ILE A 396 41.65 28.01 -14.29
C ILE A 396 41.61 26.63 -13.61
N LYS A 397 41.80 26.58 -12.30
CA LYS A 397 41.71 25.33 -11.52
C LYS A 397 40.31 24.74 -11.56
N ILE A 398 39.28 25.57 -11.43
CA ILE A 398 37.88 25.12 -11.53
C ILE A 398 37.61 24.55 -12.91
N GLN A 399 38.01 25.25 -13.99
CA GLN A 399 37.89 24.72 -15.34
C GLN A 399 38.65 23.40 -15.52
N GLN A 400 39.88 23.29 -15.01
CA GLN A 400 40.64 22.04 -15.09
C GLN A 400 39.97 20.89 -14.34
N LYS A 401 39.31 21.16 -13.21
CA LYS A 401 38.55 20.17 -12.43
C LYS A 401 37.29 19.72 -13.18
N LEU A 402 36.59 20.63 -13.86
CA LEU A 402 35.32 20.36 -14.56
C LEU A 402 35.48 19.86 -16.01
N THR A 403 36.45 20.37 -16.77
CA THR A 403 36.62 20.10 -18.22
C THR A 403 37.56 18.94 -18.54
N ARG A 404 37.98 18.16 -17.53
CA ARG A 404 38.93 17.04 -17.68
C ARG A 404 38.49 15.96 -18.69
N TYR A 405 37.21 15.92 -19.07
CA TYR A 405 36.68 14.91 -19.99
C TYR A 405 35.87 15.46 -21.17
N GLU A 406 35.28 16.66 -21.12
CA GLU A 406 34.46 17.20 -22.23
C GLU A 406 34.58 18.74 -22.34
N PRO A 407 35.40 19.26 -23.28
CA PRO A 407 35.76 20.68 -23.35
C PRO A 407 34.66 21.61 -23.92
N THR A 408 33.53 21.05 -24.38
CA THR A 408 32.43 21.77 -25.04
C THR A 408 31.16 21.90 -24.20
N ARG A 409 31.15 21.46 -22.94
CA ARG A 409 29.96 21.48 -22.09
C ARG A 409 29.95 22.67 -21.12
N HIS A 410 28.75 23.22 -20.88
CA HIS A 410 28.50 24.26 -19.89
C HIS A 410 28.17 23.62 -18.54
N PHE A 411 28.80 24.09 -17.47
CA PHE A 411 28.64 23.55 -16.12
C PHE A 411 28.04 24.60 -15.19
N LEU A 412 27.10 24.22 -14.33
CA LEU A 412 26.60 25.06 -13.25
C LEU A 412 26.96 24.38 -11.92
N CYS A 413 27.83 24.99 -11.11
CA CYS A 413 28.23 24.43 -9.82
C CYS A 413 27.64 25.16 -8.61
N SER A 414 27.26 24.41 -7.58
CA SER A 414 26.72 24.90 -6.29
C SER A 414 27.18 24.01 -5.14
N ASP A 415 27.25 24.57 -3.94
CA ASP A 415 27.71 23.97 -2.68
C ASP A 415 26.62 23.25 -1.86
N ASP A 416 25.37 23.20 -2.38
CA ASP A 416 24.39 22.10 -2.22
C ASP A 416 23.19 22.14 -1.24
N ASP A 417 22.78 23.33 -0.77
CA ASP A 417 21.36 23.62 -0.49
C ASP A 417 20.77 24.41 -1.65
N LEU A 418 20.20 23.75 -2.67
CA LEU A 418 19.93 24.31 -4.01
C LEU A 418 18.89 25.45 -3.99
N LYS A 419 19.40 26.70 -4.10
CA LYS A 419 19.27 27.75 -3.06
C LYS A 419 18.12 27.55 -2.10
N SER A 420 18.32 26.58 -1.23
CA SER A 420 17.44 26.04 -0.22
C SER A 420 16.00 25.84 -0.72
N MET A 421 15.85 24.77 -1.50
CA MET A 421 14.65 24.01 -1.87
C MET A 421 13.75 24.58 -2.96
N ASP A 422 13.25 25.81 -2.86
CA ASP A 422 12.59 26.47 -3.99
C ASP A 422 12.24 27.92 -3.62
N PRO A 423 13.21 28.85 -3.43
CA PRO A 423 12.83 30.24 -3.39
C PRO A 423 12.53 30.51 -4.83
N LEU A 424 11.22 30.34 -5.20
CA LEU A 424 10.74 30.27 -6.57
C LEU A 424 11.64 31.23 -7.25
N ARG A 425 12.40 30.98 -8.25
CA ARG A 425 12.23 30.19 -9.37
C ARG A 425 13.40 29.20 -9.52
N TRP A 426 14.09 28.89 -8.42
CA TRP A 426 15.52 29.29 -8.18
C TRP A 426 15.95 30.57 -8.95
N ASN A 427 15.08 31.56 -8.73
CA ASN A 427 14.67 32.77 -9.47
C ASN A 427 14.69 32.77 -11.02
N CYS A 428 13.88 31.89 -11.59
CA CYS A 428 13.56 31.60 -12.99
C CYS A 428 14.70 30.85 -13.68
N LEU A 429 15.26 29.96 -12.86
CA LEU A 429 16.49 29.22 -13.02
C LEU A 429 17.54 30.12 -13.53
N ARG A 430 17.86 31.01 -12.58
CA ARG A 430 18.74 32.13 -12.69
C ARG A 430 18.39 32.87 -13.97
N ASP A 431 17.17 33.48 -14.11
CA ASP A 431 16.31 33.90 -15.29
C ASP A 431 16.71 33.82 -16.80
N GLN A 432 17.83 33.30 -17.22
CA GLN A 432 18.96 34.21 -17.36
C GLN A 432 20.21 33.37 -17.10
N LEU A 433 20.23 32.06 -17.35
CA LEU A 433 21.48 31.32 -17.21
C LEU A 433 22.56 31.64 -18.25
N VAL A 434 22.36 32.36 -19.36
CA VAL A 434 21.75 33.67 -19.53
C VAL A 434 21.44 33.95 -20.98
N GLY A 435 20.38 34.73 -21.25
CA GLY A 435 20.30 35.47 -22.52
C GLY A 435 21.58 36.31 -22.80
N GLU A 436 22.46 36.51 -21.80
CA GLU A 436 23.81 37.12 -21.82
C GLU A 436 24.89 36.23 -22.46
N HIS A 437 24.63 34.96 -22.76
CA HIS A 437 25.53 34.26 -23.66
C HIS A 437 25.43 34.84 -25.09
N GLU A 438 24.24 35.30 -25.48
CA GLU A 438 23.83 35.54 -26.86
C GLU A 438 24.16 36.94 -27.42
N ASN A 439 25.20 37.62 -26.90
CA ASN A 439 25.89 38.70 -27.63
C ASN A 439 27.43 38.57 -27.63
N HIS A 440 28.04 37.71 -26.80
CA HIS A 440 29.49 37.69 -26.59
C HIS A 440 30.10 36.27 -26.54
N VAL A 441 30.98 36.04 -27.52
CA VAL A 441 31.43 34.75 -28.09
C VAL A 441 32.30 33.83 -27.19
N LYS A 442 32.47 34.07 -25.87
CA LYS A 442 33.53 33.34 -25.11
C LYS A 442 33.30 32.94 -23.63
N LEU A 443 32.10 32.97 -23.05
CA LEU A 443 31.94 32.70 -21.60
C LEU A 443 31.53 31.25 -21.23
N ARG A 444 32.12 30.77 -20.12
CA ARG A 444 31.99 29.43 -19.53
C ARG A 444 31.64 29.57 -18.04
N PRO A 445 30.73 28.77 -17.46
CA PRO A 445 30.22 29.05 -16.13
C PRO A 445 31.07 28.34 -15.06
N ILE A 446 31.13 28.95 -13.87
CA ILE A 446 31.51 28.28 -12.63
C ILE A 446 30.20 27.95 -11.92
#